data_AF-M8CAN5-F1
#
_entry.id   AF-M8CAN5-F1
#
_cell.length_a   1.000
_cell.length_b   1.000
_cell.length_c   1.000
_cell.angle_alpha   90.00
_cell.angle_beta   90.00
_cell.angle_gamma   90.00
#
_symmetry.space_group_name_H-M   'P 1'
#
loop_
_entity.id
_entity.type
_entity.pdbx_description
1 polymer ?
#
loop_
_entity_poly.entity_id
_entity_poly.type
_entity_poly.pdbx_seq_one_letter_code
_entity_poly.pdbx_strand_id
1 'polypeptide(L)'
;MACSESESYTFRFVDSELIPCGSKEEMAISSALHAPTRRAPDSGRTRSGGSSSRPPKWDLDPEVKWGHISMVEAERRLLAHALLDHSNARFILLSESHVPLFDFPTVYSYLTNSTKVYMESYDEPGGTGRGRYKRGMAPTITPWQWRKGSQWFEMDRALAIDVVADNVYFPVFKKFCKRNCYADEHYLPTFLHIRHPEVAAGRTVTWVDWSHGGPHPSRFTRMEVTVDFLRWLRGGTTCEYNGKTTTVCFLFARKFLPNSLTRFLRFAPKVMGFG
;
A
#
# COMPACT_ATOMS: atom_id res chain seq x y z
N MET A 1 8.61 -16.49 17.61
CA MET A 1 8.13 -16.76 16.24
C MET A 1 7.91 -15.40 15.60
N ALA A 2 8.82 -14.97 14.73
CA ALA A 2 8.87 -13.61 14.19
C ALA A 2 7.93 -13.50 12.97
N CYS A 3 6.93 -12.62 13.03
CA CYS A 3 6.19 -12.21 11.84
C CYS A 3 7.11 -11.31 11.02
N SER A 4 7.42 -11.72 9.79
CA SER A 4 8.20 -10.94 8.82
C SER A 4 7.38 -9.73 8.36
N GLU A 5 7.98 -8.55 8.39
CA GLU A 5 7.38 -7.24 8.12
C GLU A 5 7.03 -6.95 6.64
N SER A 6 6.34 -7.84 5.93
CA SER A 6 6.11 -7.65 4.49
C SER A 6 4.75 -8.09 3.95
N GLU A 7 3.68 -7.99 4.73
CA GLU A 7 2.33 -8.17 4.19
C GLU A 7 1.64 -6.81 4.01
N SER A 8 1.66 -6.33 2.76
CA SER A 8 0.84 -5.20 2.31
C SER A 8 -0.40 -5.78 1.62
N TYR A 9 -1.57 -5.29 1.98
CA TYR A 9 -2.87 -5.71 1.47
C TYR A 9 -3.51 -4.56 0.69
N THR A 10 -4.11 -4.87 -0.46
CA THR A 10 -4.96 -3.93 -1.19
C THR A 10 -6.40 -4.18 -0.78
N PHE A 11 -7.08 -3.14 -0.29
CA PHE A 11 -8.50 -3.25 0.04
C PHE A 11 -9.32 -3.33 -1.25
N ARG A 12 -10.25 -4.29 -1.28
CA ARG A 12 -11.31 -4.38 -2.29
C ARG A 12 -12.51 -3.59 -1.79
N PHE A 13 -13.11 -2.76 -2.64
CA PHE A 13 -14.43 -2.20 -2.39
C PHE A 13 -15.45 -3.05 -3.15
N VAL A 14 -15.64 -4.29 -2.70
CA VAL A 14 -16.78 -5.11 -3.11
C VAL A 14 -17.36 -5.69 -1.82
N ASP A 15 -18.60 -5.30 -1.53
CA ASP A 15 -19.45 -5.75 -0.43
C ASP A 15 -19.11 -5.27 1.01
N SER A 16 -19.73 -4.14 1.36
CA SER A 16 -20.29 -3.75 2.68
C SER A 16 -19.56 -3.93 4.03
N GLU A 17 -18.36 -4.49 4.15
CA GLU A 17 -17.74 -4.68 5.47
C GLU A 17 -16.24 -4.32 5.54
N LEU A 18 -15.89 -3.50 6.53
CA LEU A 18 -14.53 -3.47 7.09
C LEU A 18 -14.38 -4.70 7.99
N ILE A 19 -13.77 -5.77 7.47
CA ILE A 19 -13.58 -6.99 8.25
C ILE A 19 -12.73 -6.67 9.50
N PRO A 20 -13.21 -6.98 10.72
CA PRO A 20 -12.46 -6.77 11.95
C PRO A 20 -11.19 -7.61 11.99
N CYS A 21 -10.15 -7.07 12.64
CA CYS A 21 -8.92 -7.80 12.93
C CYS A 21 -9.24 -9.05 13.78
N GLY A 22 -9.18 -10.25 13.16
CA GLY A 22 -9.25 -11.52 13.88
C GLY A 22 -10.28 -12.57 13.43
N SER A 23 -11.06 -12.38 12.36
CA SER A 23 -11.86 -13.49 11.81
C SER A 23 -10.96 -14.46 11.02
N LYS A 24 -11.09 -15.75 11.32
CA LYS A 24 -10.46 -16.86 10.58
C LYS A 24 -11.18 -17.20 9.27
N GLU A 25 -12.02 -16.29 8.78
CA GLU A 25 -12.58 -16.36 7.45
C GLU A 25 -11.65 -15.57 6.55
N GLU A 26 -10.95 -16.34 5.72
CA GLU A 26 -10.07 -15.92 4.66
C GLU A 26 -10.48 -14.56 4.10
N MET A 27 -9.71 -13.55 4.47
CA MET A 27 -9.62 -12.29 3.76
C MET A 27 -9.60 -12.64 2.28
N ALA A 28 -10.65 -12.28 1.54
CA ALA A 28 -10.81 -12.56 0.12
C ALA A 28 -9.80 -11.74 -0.71
N ILE A 29 -8.53 -11.97 -0.45
CA ILE A 29 -7.47 -11.91 -1.43
C ILE A 29 -7.74 -13.12 -2.32
N SER A 30 -7.87 -12.92 -3.63
CA SER A 30 -7.65 -14.01 -4.58
C SER A 30 -6.26 -14.59 -4.29
N SER A 31 -6.22 -15.71 -3.57
CA SER A 31 -5.07 -16.58 -3.48
C SER A 31 -4.91 -17.26 -4.84
N ALA A 32 -4.46 -16.52 -5.85
CA ALA A 32 -3.99 -17.12 -7.10
C ALA A 32 -2.61 -17.76 -6.90
N LEU A 33 -2.43 -18.52 -5.82
CA LEU A 33 -1.34 -19.48 -5.62
C LEU A 33 -1.84 -20.64 -4.73
N HIS A 34 -2.97 -21.24 -5.10
CA HIS A 34 -3.17 -22.66 -4.79
C HIS A 34 -2.44 -23.47 -5.86
N ALA A 35 -1.24 -23.93 -5.53
CA ALA A 35 -0.60 -25.00 -6.28
C ALA A 35 -1.54 -26.21 -6.28
N PRO A 36 -1.83 -26.84 -7.43
CA PRO A 36 -2.62 -28.06 -7.43
C PRO A 36 -1.87 -29.13 -6.64
N THR A 37 -2.44 -29.55 -5.51
CA THR A 37 -2.06 -30.77 -4.81
C THR A 37 -2.15 -31.91 -5.83
N ARG A 38 -1.00 -32.41 -6.29
CA ARG A 38 -0.95 -33.58 -7.16
C ARG A 38 -1.47 -34.79 -6.39
N ARG A 39 -2.59 -35.36 -6.84
CA ARG A 39 -2.85 -36.79 -6.63
C ARG A 39 -1.70 -37.56 -7.27
N ALA A 40 -1.10 -38.47 -6.53
CA ALA A 40 -0.14 -39.42 -7.07
C ALA A 40 -0.83 -40.26 -8.16
N PRO A 41 -0.29 -40.37 -9.38
CA PRO A 41 -0.64 -41.46 -10.26
C PRO A 41 0.15 -42.70 -9.87
N ASP A 42 -0.60 -43.79 -9.90
CA ASP A 42 -0.21 -45.17 -9.69
C ASP A 42 1.02 -45.60 -10.53
N SER A 43 1.75 -46.55 -9.97
CA SER A 43 2.94 -47.18 -10.51
C SER A 43 2.69 -47.83 -11.88
N GLY A 44 3.26 -47.24 -12.94
CA GLY A 44 3.21 -47.78 -14.29
C GLY A 44 4.51 -47.51 -15.05
N ARG A 45 5.35 -48.55 -15.13
CA ARG A 45 6.67 -48.56 -15.80
C ARG A 45 6.51 -48.61 -17.32
N THR A 46 7.12 -47.67 -18.06
CA THR A 46 7.72 -47.91 -19.40
C THR A 46 8.71 -46.79 -19.77
N ARG A 47 9.86 -47.19 -20.33
CA ARG A 47 10.95 -46.35 -20.84
C ARG A 47 10.69 -45.98 -22.30
N SER A 48 10.86 -44.71 -22.67
CA SER A 48 11.41 -44.32 -23.98
C SER A 48 11.94 -42.88 -23.93
N GLY A 49 13.05 -42.63 -24.64
CA GLY A 49 13.85 -41.41 -24.56
C GLY A 49 13.22 -40.19 -25.22
N GLY A 50 13.54 -39.01 -24.68
CA GLY A 50 13.17 -37.71 -25.22
C GLY A 50 14.03 -36.61 -24.63
N SER A 51 14.53 -35.74 -25.51
CA SER A 51 15.34 -34.54 -25.27
C SER A 51 14.98 -33.78 -23.99
N SER A 52 15.99 -33.43 -23.18
CA SER A 52 15.80 -32.62 -21.96
C SER A 52 15.63 -31.14 -22.30
N SER A 53 14.48 -30.77 -22.86
CA SER A 53 14.00 -29.40 -22.75
C SER A 53 13.69 -29.14 -21.28
N ARG A 54 14.53 -28.34 -20.60
CA ARG A 54 14.17 -27.80 -19.27
C ARG A 54 12.79 -27.15 -19.40
N PRO A 55 11.82 -27.49 -18.54
CA PRO A 55 10.54 -26.78 -18.55
C PRO A 55 10.81 -25.28 -18.33
N PRO A 56 9.99 -24.39 -18.92
CA PRO A 56 10.09 -22.97 -18.62
C PRO A 56 10.11 -22.81 -17.11
N LYS A 57 11.12 -22.11 -16.60
CA LYS A 57 11.11 -21.68 -15.21
C LYS A 57 9.91 -20.74 -15.12
N TRP A 58 8.80 -21.24 -14.61
CA TRP A 58 7.72 -20.39 -14.14
C TRP A 58 8.38 -19.43 -13.16
N ASP A 59 8.46 -18.15 -13.54
CA ASP A 59 9.01 -17.11 -12.70
C ASP A 59 8.21 -17.11 -11.40
N LEU A 60 8.77 -17.78 -10.39
CA LEU A 60 8.32 -17.68 -9.02
C LEU A 60 8.26 -16.18 -8.71
N ASP A 61 7.11 -15.72 -8.21
CA ASP A 61 6.89 -14.32 -7.90
C ASP A 61 8.08 -13.84 -7.05
N PRO A 62 8.83 -12.80 -7.48
CA PRO A 62 10.03 -12.41 -6.78
C PRO A 62 9.68 -12.01 -5.35
N GLU A 63 10.41 -12.57 -4.40
CA GLU A 63 10.31 -12.24 -2.98
C GLU A 63 10.22 -10.72 -2.78
N VAL A 64 9.15 -10.28 -2.11
CA VAL A 64 8.92 -8.87 -1.79
C VAL A 64 9.96 -8.43 -0.77
N LYS A 65 10.73 -7.39 -1.11
CA LYS A 65 11.81 -6.86 -0.28
C LYS A 65 11.58 -5.39 -0.02
N TRP A 66 11.70 -5.00 1.24
CA TRP A 66 11.56 -3.61 1.66
C TRP A 66 12.57 -2.71 0.94
N GLY A 67 12.11 -1.55 0.47
CA GLY A 67 12.95 -0.59 -0.24
C GLY A 67 13.36 -1.00 -1.67
N HIS A 68 12.98 -2.21 -2.12
CA HIS A 68 13.39 -2.79 -3.39
C HIS A 68 12.26 -2.70 -4.43
N ILE A 69 12.61 -2.77 -5.71
CA ILE A 69 11.62 -2.72 -6.81
C ILE A 69 10.59 -3.85 -6.76
N SER A 70 10.90 -4.98 -6.14
CA SER A 70 9.93 -6.08 -5.99
C SER A 70 8.70 -5.67 -5.17
N MET A 71 8.82 -4.70 -4.24
CA MET A 71 7.67 -4.12 -3.54
C MET A 71 6.72 -3.43 -4.52
N VAL A 72 7.25 -2.51 -5.35
CA VAL A 72 6.48 -1.80 -6.37
C VAL A 72 5.89 -2.74 -7.41
N GLU A 73 6.62 -3.79 -7.80
CA GLU A 73 6.11 -4.81 -8.72
C GLU A 73 4.90 -5.55 -8.13
N ALA A 74 4.94 -5.90 -6.84
CA ALA A 74 3.80 -6.50 -6.14
C ALA A 74 2.61 -5.54 -6.03
N GLU A 75 2.84 -4.28 -5.65
CA GLU A 75 1.80 -3.25 -5.58
C GLU A 75 1.11 -3.04 -6.93
N ARG A 76 1.88 -2.97 -8.03
CA ARG A 76 1.33 -2.87 -9.39
C ARG A 76 0.50 -4.10 -9.78
N ARG A 77 0.91 -5.30 -9.38
CA ARG A 77 0.14 -6.54 -9.63
C ARG A 77 -1.18 -6.55 -8.85
N LEU A 78 -1.15 -6.08 -7.60
CA LEU A 78 -2.36 -5.92 -6.78
C LEU A 78 -3.35 -4.93 -7.41
N LEU A 79 -2.85 -3.78 -7.88
CA LEU A 79 -3.67 -2.81 -8.63
C LEU A 79 -4.24 -3.42 -9.92
N ALA A 80 -3.41 -4.10 -10.71
CA ALA A 80 -3.85 -4.75 -11.95
C ALA A 80 -4.95 -5.77 -11.72
N HIS A 81 -4.83 -6.56 -10.64
CA HIS A 81 -5.85 -7.54 -10.28
C HIS A 81 -7.13 -6.86 -9.78
N ALA A 82 -7.04 -5.82 -8.95
CA ALA A 82 -8.20 -5.09 -8.46
C ALA A 82 -8.95 -4.34 -9.59
N LEU A 83 -8.22 -3.91 -10.64
CA LEU A 83 -8.81 -3.27 -11.83
C LEU A 83 -9.65 -4.22 -12.71
N LEU A 84 -9.50 -5.55 -12.56
CA LEU A 84 -10.34 -6.52 -13.27
C LEU A 84 -11.81 -6.40 -12.89
N ASP A 85 -12.10 -5.89 -11.69
CA ASP A 85 -13.46 -5.51 -11.32
C ASP A 85 -13.71 -4.05 -11.72
N HIS A 86 -14.70 -3.86 -12.59
CA HIS A 86 -15.09 -2.54 -13.10
C HIS A 86 -15.80 -1.67 -12.06
N SER A 87 -16.33 -2.26 -10.98
CA SER A 87 -17.00 -1.54 -9.89
C SER A 87 -16.02 -0.83 -8.94
N ASN A 88 -14.75 -1.26 -8.92
CA ASN A 88 -13.71 -0.61 -8.10
C ASN A 88 -13.39 0.78 -8.64
N ALA A 89 -13.79 1.81 -7.88
CA ALA A 89 -13.55 3.21 -8.19
C ALA A 89 -12.31 3.80 -7.48
N ARG A 90 -11.99 3.31 -6.28
CA ARG A 90 -10.90 3.79 -5.42
C ARG A 90 -10.06 2.62 -4.92
N PHE A 91 -8.75 2.85 -4.77
CA PHE A 91 -7.75 1.83 -4.43
C PHE A 91 -6.91 2.33 -3.27
N ILE A 92 -6.87 1.58 -2.17
CA ILE A 92 -6.10 1.93 -0.96
C ILE A 92 -5.14 0.80 -0.64
N LEU A 93 -3.89 1.14 -0.37
CA LEU A 93 -2.90 0.21 0.16
C LEU A 93 -2.88 0.28 1.68
N LEU A 94 -3.08 -0.86 2.35
CA LEU A 94 -3.06 -1.01 3.80
C LEU A 94 -2.18 -2.21 4.19
N SER A 95 -1.99 -2.44 5.48
CA SER A 95 -1.27 -3.60 6.04
C SER A 95 -1.92 -4.04 7.34
N GLU A 96 -1.52 -5.20 7.88
CA GLU A 96 -2.03 -5.74 9.16
C GLU A 96 -1.90 -4.78 10.35
N SER A 97 -1.00 -3.80 10.25
CA SER A 97 -0.74 -2.82 11.31
C SER A 97 -1.58 -1.54 11.22
N HIS A 98 -2.48 -1.46 10.24
CA HIS A 98 -3.42 -0.36 10.09
C HIS A 98 -4.69 -0.61 10.90
N VAL A 99 -5.27 0.48 11.39
CA VAL A 99 -6.59 0.47 12.02
C VAL A 99 -7.48 1.53 11.36
N PRO A 100 -8.76 1.24 11.11
CA PRO A 100 -9.70 2.25 10.67
C PRO A 100 -9.98 3.23 11.80
N LEU A 101 -10.02 4.53 11.46
CA LEU A 101 -10.39 5.58 12.39
C LEU A 101 -11.87 5.92 12.33
N PHE A 102 -12.56 5.56 11.25
CA PHE A 102 -13.97 5.82 10.99
C PHE A 102 -14.66 4.56 10.48
N ASP A 103 -15.99 4.52 10.55
CA ASP A 103 -16.77 3.41 10.04
C ASP A 103 -16.70 3.34 8.50
N PHE A 104 -17.13 2.19 7.95
CA PHE A 104 -17.07 1.98 6.51
C PHE A 104 -17.90 3.00 5.72
N PRO A 105 -19.15 3.35 6.08
CA PRO A 105 -19.92 4.35 5.34
C PRO A 105 -19.24 5.72 5.29
N THR A 106 -18.59 6.15 6.36
CA THR A 106 -17.82 7.40 6.40
C THR A 106 -16.61 7.33 5.48
N VAL A 107 -15.81 6.26 5.58
CA VAL A 107 -14.63 6.05 4.73
C VAL A 107 -15.01 5.98 3.26
N TYR A 108 -16.04 5.20 2.93
CA TYR A 108 -16.57 5.05 1.58
C TYR A 108 -17.01 6.40 1.02
N SER A 109 -17.85 7.14 1.76
CA SER A 109 -18.36 8.43 1.32
C SER A 109 -17.26 9.47 1.17
N TYR A 110 -16.24 9.45 2.04
CA TYR A 110 -15.10 10.35 1.95
C TYR A 110 -14.30 10.12 0.66
N LEU A 111 -14.04 8.86 0.31
CA LEU A 111 -13.20 8.54 -0.85
C LEU A 111 -13.97 8.69 -2.15
N THR A 112 -15.19 8.16 -2.23
CA THR A 112 -16.01 8.23 -3.45
C THR A 112 -16.41 9.66 -3.82
N ASN A 113 -16.61 10.55 -2.83
CA ASN A 113 -16.91 11.96 -3.09
C ASN A 113 -15.65 12.85 -3.22
N SER A 114 -14.45 12.30 -3.06
CA SER A 114 -13.23 13.10 -3.20
C SER A 114 -12.99 13.49 -4.67
N THR A 115 -12.46 14.69 -4.88
CA THR A 115 -12.01 15.20 -6.19
C THR A 115 -10.49 15.06 -6.37
N LYS A 116 -9.81 14.45 -5.39
CA LYS A 116 -8.36 14.27 -5.35
C LYS A 116 -8.00 12.80 -5.14
N VAL A 117 -6.71 12.52 -5.29
CA VAL A 117 -6.07 11.27 -4.84
C VAL A 117 -5.18 11.57 -3.63
N TYR A 118 -5.12 10.65 -2.66
CA TYR A 118 -4.34 10.85 -1.44
C TYR A 118 -3.01 10.11 -1.49
N MET A 119 -2.06 10.77 -2.14
CA MET A 119 -0.66 10.35 -2.22
C MET A 119 0.24 11.56 -1.95
N GLU A 120 1.31 11.34 -1.19
CA GLU A 120 2.34 12.34 -0.97
C GLU A 120 3.28 12.41 -2.18
N SER A 121 3.65 13.62 -2.55
CA SER A 121 4.65 13.85 -3.58
C SER A 121 5.33 15.18 -3.34
N TYR A 122 6.52 15.14 -2.76
CA TYR A 122 7.28 16.34 -2.41
C TYR A 122 8.76 16.18 -2.75
N ASP A 123 9.44 17.32 -2.88
CA ASP A 123 10.88 17.38 -3.14
C ASP A 123 11.64 17.48 -1.83
N GLU A 124 12.26 16.39 -1.39
CA GLU A 124 13.00 16.35 -0.14
C GLU A 124 14.52 16.47 -0.35
N PRO A 125 15.15 17.53 0.17
CA PRO A 125 16.60 17.62 0.23
C PRO A 125 17.21 16.51 1.10
N GLY A 126 18.47 16.14 0.84
CA GLY A 126 19.23 15.24 1.71
C GLY A 126 19.22 13.77 1.30
N GLY A 127 19.77 12.91 2.17
CA GLY A 127 20.14 11.53 1.86
C GLY A 127 18.96 10.58 1.61
N THR A 128 17.81 10.84 2.22
CA THR A 128 16.60 10.01 2.07
C THR A 128 15.72 10.46 0.91
N GLY A 129 15.86 11.71 0.43
CA GLY A 129 15.15 12.26 -0.72
C GLY A 129 16.00 12.29 -1.98
N ARG A 130 16.44 13.48 -2.41
CA ARG A 130 17.29 13.69 -3.62
C ARG A 130 18.56 12.83 -3.64
N GLY A 131 19.15 12.52 -2.48
CA GLY A 131 20.34 11.67 -2.38
C GLY A 131 20.14 10.23 -2.86
N ARG A 132 18.89 9.76 -2.97
CA ARG A 132 18.56 8.42 -3.50
C ARG A 132 18.50 8.36 -5.02
N TYR A 133 18.35 9.51 -5.69
CA TYR A 133 18.28 9.60 -7.15
C TYR A 133 19.51 8.98 -7.81
N LYS A 134 19.31 8.23 -8.89
CA LYS A 134 20.39 7.59 -9.65
C LYS A 134 20.58 8.33 -10.97
N ARG A 135 21.78 8.86 -11.20
CA ARG A 135 22.11 9.66 -12.41
C ARG A 135 21.74 8.96 -13.73
N GLY A 136 21.84 7.63 -13.78
CA GLY A 136 21.48 6.83 -14.97
C GLY A 136 20.00 6.85 -15.34
N MET A 137 19.11 7.35 -14.48
CA MET A 137 17.69 7.53 -14.80
C MET A 137 17.43 8.65 -15.82
N ALA A 138 18.38 9.59 -15.96
CA ALA A 138 18.31 10.63 -16.98
C ALA A 138 18.59 10.03 -18.38
N PRO A 139 17.99 10.59 -19.45
CA PRO A 139 17.10 11.75 -19.45
C PRO A 139 15.63 11.44 -19.12
N THR A 140 15.24 10.17 -19.03
CA THR A 140 13.82 9.77 -18.88
C THR A 140 13.18 10.28 -17.58
N ILE A 141 13.92 10.24 -16.48
CA ILE A 141 13.53 10.86 -15.21
C ILE A 141 14.68 11.78 -14.83
N THR A 142 14.42 13.08 -14.79
CA THR A 142 15.43 14.08 -14.40
C THR A 142 15.50 14.23 -12.88
N PRO A 143 16.61 14.77 -12.32
CA PRO A 143 16.70 15.04 -10.89
C PRO A 143 15.59 15.95 -10.36
N TRP A 144 15.09 16.88 -11.19
CA TRP A 144 14.04 17.83 -10.82
C TRP A 144 12.65 17.21 -10.73
N GLN A 145 12.45 16.08 -11.41
CA GLN A 145 11.21 15.31 -11.36
C GLN A 145 11.18 14.30 -10.22
N TRP A 146 12.33 14.02 -9.59
CA TRP A 146 12.43 13.07 -8.48
C TRP A 146 11.63 13.57 -7.28
N ARG A 147 10.72 12.73 -6.77
CA ARG A 147 9.90 13.02 -5.60
C ARG A 147 9.97 11.91 -4.58
N LYS A 148 9.71 12.27 -3.34
CA LYS A 148 9.51 11.37 -2.21
C LYS A 148 8.07 11.46 -1.72
N GLY A 149 7.62 10.39 -1.10
CA GLY A 149 6.35 10.30 -0.40
C GLY A 149 6.27 9.01 0.42
N SER A 150 5.13 8.78 1.04
CA SER A 150 4.81 7.50 1.66
C SER A 150 4.63 6.38 0.64
N GLN A 151 4.93 5.14 1.06
CA GLN A 151 4.47 3.93 0.37
C GLN A 151 2.93 3.83 0.38
N TRP A 152 2.27 4.30 1.44
CA TRP A 152 0.82 4.20 1.59
C TRP A 152 0.13 5.22 0.69
N PHE A 153 -0.82 4.74 -0.11
CA PHE A 153 -1.56 5.57 -1.04
C PHE A 153 -3.05 5.28 -0.99
N GLU A 154 -3.82 6.28 -1.39
CA GLU A 154 -5.11 6.08 -2.04
C GLU A 154 -5.07 6.72 -3.44
N MET A 155 -5.67 6.06 -4.41
CA MET A 155 -5.82 6.58 -5.76
C MET A 155 -7.17 6.19 -6.37
N ASP A 156 -7.61 6.98 -7.35
CA ASP A 156 -8.77 6.64 -8.17
C ASP A 156 -8.43 5.62 -9.26
N ARG A 157 -9.48 5.13 -9.94
CA ARG A 157 -9.35 4.16 -11.02
C ARG A 157 -8.52 4.66 -12.20
N ALA A 158 -8.63 5.94 -12.55
CA ALA A 158 -7.90 6.49 -13.69
C ALA A 158 -6.39 6.45 -13.44
N LEU A 159 -5.96 6.92 -12.27
CA LEU A 159 -4.55 6.86 -11.87
C LEU A 159 -4.06 5.42 -11.71
N ALA A 160 -4.88 4.51 -11.17
CA ALA A 160 -4.52 3.10 -11.06
C ALA A 160 -4.25 2.44 -12.43
N ILE A 161 -5.07 2.76 -13.44
CA ILE A 161 -4.86 2.30 -14.82
C ILE A 161 -3.52 2.83 -15.35
N ASP A 162 -3.27 4.12 -15.19
CA ASP A 162 -2.03 4.75 -15.67
C ASP A 162 -0.78 4.18 -14.98
N VAL A 163 -0.85 3.89 -13.67
CA VAL A 163 0.23 3.23 -12.91
C VAL A 163 0.48 1.81 -13.44
N VAL A 164 -0.56 1.02 -13.69
CA VAL A 164 -0.40 -0.35 -14.20
C VAL A 164 0.12 -0.36 -15.64
N ALA A 165 -0.33 0.59 -16.47
CA ALA A 165 0.07 0.75 -17.85
C ALA A 165 1.46 1.38 -18.03
N ASP A 166 2.05 1.95 -16.98
CA ASP A 166 3.34 2.64 -17.06
C ASP A 166 4.46 1.69 -17.53
N ASN A 167 4.89 1.91 -18.76
CA ASN A 167 5.97 1.22 -19.45
C ASN A 167 7.18 2.15 -19.70
N VAL A 168 7.18 3.35 -19.12
CA VAL A 168 8.26 4.35 -19.28
C VAL A 168 9.07 4.47 -18.01
N TYR A 169 8.43 4.78 -16.88
CA TYR A 169 9.13 5.13 -15.63
C TYR A 169 9.43 3.90 -14.79
N PHE A 170 8.49 2.97 -14.66
CA PHE A 170 8.74 1.73 -13.91
C PHE A 170 9.93 0.91 -14.44
N PRO A 171 10.12 0.72 -15.76
CA PRO A 171 11.34 0.06 -16.26
C PRO A 171 12.62 0.79 -15.90
N VAL A 172 12.62 2.13 -15.85
CA VAL A 172 13.76 2.94 -15.39
C VAL A 172 14.05 2.68 -13.92
N PHE A 173 13.03 2.71 -13.06
CA PHE A 173 13.15 2.31 -11.65
C PHE A 173 13.67 0.87 -11.52
N LYS A 174 13.09 -0.09 -12.25
CA LYS A 174 13.53 -1.50 -12.23
C LYS A 174 14.98 -1.69 -12.66
N LYS A 175 15.47 -0.88 -13.60
CA LYS A 175 16.86 -0.90 -14.04
C LYS A 175 17.82 -0.31 -13.01
N PHE A 176 17.50 0.86 -12.46
CA PHE A 176 18.47 1.64 -11.66
C PHE A 176 18.30 1.54 -10.14
N CYS A 177 17.11 1.20 -9.64
CA CYS A 177 16.83 1.03 -8.21
C CYS A 177 17.19 -0.36 -7.70
N LYS A 178 18.51 -0.61 -7.57
CA LYS A 178 19.04 -1.87 -7.03
C LYS A 178 19.35 -1.80 -5.53
N ARG A 179 19.99 -0.72 -5.08
CA ARG A 179 20.40 -0.50 -3.68
C ARG A 179 20.14 0.94 -3.26
N ASN A 180 19.69 1.13 -2.02
CA ASN A 180 19.44 2.43 -1.40
C ASN A 180 18.58 3.37 -2.27
N CYS A 181 17.60 2.82 -3.00
CA CYS A 181 16.66 3.61 -3.81
C CYS A 181 15.32 3.83 -3.08
N TYR A 182 14.79 2.80 -2.39
CA TYR A 182 13.49 2.89 -1.71
C TYR A 182 12.38 3.18 -2.72
N ALA A 183 12.25 2.29 -3.69
CA ALA A 183 11.39 2.50 -4.86
C ALA A 183 9.92 2.68 -4.46
N ASP A 184 9.48 2.00 -3.42
CA ASP A 184 8.18 2.12 -2.74
C ASP A 184 7.89 3.54 -2.21
N GLU A 185 8.92 4.32 -1.83
CA GLU A 185 8.77 5.71 -1.36
C GLU A 185 9.01 6.77 -2.45
N HIS A 186 9.36 6.36 -3.67
CA HIS A 186 9.82 7.27 -4.73
C HIS A 186 9.16 7.06 -6.09
N TYR A 187 8.77 5.85 -6.44
CA TYR A 187 8.19 5.53 -7.75
C TYR A 187 6.86 6.23 -7.96
N LEU A 188 5.86 5.94 -7.13
CA LEU A 188 4.52 6.53 -7.26
C LEU A 188 4.55 8.06 -7.07
N PRO A 189 5.26 8.64 -6.08
CA PRO A 189 5.41 10.09 -5.97
C PRO A 189 6.01 10.74 -7.22
N THR A 190 7.07 10.13 -7.79
CA THR A 190 7.72 10.64 -9.01
C THR A 190 6.78 10.51 -10.21
N PHE A 191 6.09 9.38 -10.34
CA PHE A 191 5.10 9.14 -11.40
C PHE A 191 3.98 10.19 -11.35
N LEU A 192 3.39 10.39 -10.17
CA LEU A 192 2.31 11.35 -9.93
C LEU A 192 2.76 12.76 -10.31
N HIS A 193 3.94 13.19 -9.87
CA HIS A 193 4.46 14.52 -10.18
C HIS A 193 4.69 14.76 -11.67
N ILE A 194 5.16 13.74 -12.40
CA ILE A 194 5.42 13.88 -13.84
C ILE A 194 4.11 13.86 -14.64
N ARG A 195 3.13 13.03 -14.25
CA ARG A 195 1.96 12.72 -15.07
C ARG A 195 0.68 13.42 -14.66
N HIS A 196 0.43 13.55 -13.35
CA HIS A 196 -0.82 14.08 -12.79
C HIS A 196 -0.58 14.95 -11.53
N PRO A 197 0.27 15.99 -11.58
CA PRO A 197 0.55 16.79 -10.39
C PRO A 197 -0.70 17.51 -9.82
N GLU A 198 -1.69 17.80 -10.66
CA GLU A 198 -2.90 18.55 -10.31
C GLU A 198 -3.93 17.77 -9.49
N VAL A 199 -3.93 16.44 -9.58
CA VAL A 199 -4.91 15.59 -8.85
C VAL A 199 -4.44 15.24 -7.44
N ALA A 200 -3.16 15.47 -7.12
CA ALA A 200 -2.57 15.15 -5.84
C ALA A 200 -3.14 16.02 -4.70
N ALA A 201 -3.57 15.40 -3.60
CA ALA A 201 -3.88 16.10 -2.35
C ALA A 201 -2.62 16.53 -1.58
N GLY A 202 -1.45 15.97 -1.93
CA GLY A 202 -0.18 16.24 -1.23
C GLY A 202 -0.08 15.61 0.16
N ARG A 203 -0.98 14.69 0.49
CA ARG A 203 -1.05 13.95 1.77
C ARG A 203 -1.68 12.58 1.56
N THR A 204 -1.44 11.65 2.50
CA THR A 204 -2.14 10.36 2.52
C THR A 204 -3.42 10.42 3.37
N VAL A 205 -4.23 9.35 3.32
CA VAL A 205 -5.33 9.10 4.28
C VAL A 205 -4.88 8.32 5.52
N THR A 206 -3.59 8.03 5.66
CA THR A 206 -3.04 7.22 6.74
C THR A 206 -2.17 8.07 7.64
N TRP A 207 -2.57 8.20 8.91
CA TRP A 207 -1.73 8.82 9.91
C TRP A 207 -0.57 7.90 10.30
N VAL A 208 0.63 8.46 10.38
CA VAL A 208 1.85 7.76 10.77
C VAL A 208 2.63 8.66 11.72
N ASP A 209 3.09 8.11 12.84
CA ASP A 209 3.98 8.84 13.76
C ASP A 209 5.45 8.63 13.39
N TRP A 210 6.12 9.73 13.03
CA TRP A 210 7.55 9.79 12.75
C TRP A 210 8.35 10.56 13.81
N SER A 211 7.73 10.93 14.95
CA SER A 211 8.33 11.77 15.99
C SER A 211 9.63 11.20 16.59
N HIS A 212 9.77 9.88 16.60
CA HIS A 212 10.95 9.19 17.13
C HIS A 212 12.11 9.11 16.12
N GLY A 213 11.88 9.50 14.86
CA GLY A 213 12.84 9.42 13.77
C GLY A 213 13.23 7.98 13.38
N GLY A 214 14.21 7.87 12.48
CA GLY A 214 14.72 6.58 12.00
C GLY A 214 14.02 6.08 10.71
N PRO A 215 14.35 4.84 10.28
CA PRO A 215 13.87 4.27 9.01
C PRO A 215 12.45 3.70 9.08
N HIS A 216 11.87 3.62 10.28
CA HIS A 216 10.53 3.07 10.50
C HIS A 216 9.75 4.00 11.44
N PRO A 217 8.42 4.10 11.26
CA PRO A 217 7.60 4.90 12.15
C PRO A 217 7.47 4.27 13.54
N SER A 218 7.05 5.10 14.50
CA SER A 218 6.75 4.67 15.86
C SER A 218 5.73 3.54 15.88
N ARG A 219 5.87 2.66 16.87
CA ARG A 219 4.98 1.50 17.08
C ARG A 219 4.15 1.74 18.33
N PHE A 220 2.85 1.54 18.22
CA PHE A 220 1.91 1.73 19.33
C PHE A 220 1.54 0.39 19.96
N THR A 221 1.85 0.26 21.24
CA THR A 221 1.48 -0.86 22.10
C THR A 221 0.09 -0.67 22.70
N ARG A 222 -0.39 -1.68 23.43
CA ARG A 222 -1.63 -1.63 24.21
C ARG A 222 -1.75 -0.42 25.15
N MET A 223 -0.68 0.10 25.72
CA MET A 223 -0.81 1.18 26.71
C MET A 223 -0.96 2.57 26.07
N GLU A 224 -0.52 2.70 24.82
CA GLU A 224 -0.55 3.96 24.08
C GLU A 224 -1.89 4.19 23.36
N VAL A 225 -2.69 3.13 23.17
CA VAL A 225 -4.07 3.26 22.68
C VAL A 225 -4.97 3.73 23.81
N THR A 226 -5.13 5.04 23.93
CA THR A 226 -6.01 5.72 24.91
C THR A 226 -7.21 6.37 24.22
N VAL A 227 -8.27 6.67 24.97
CA VAL A 227 -9.46 7.36 24.44
C VAL A 227 -9.08 8.72 23.85
N ASP A 228 -8.24 9.49 24.54
CA ASP A 228 -7.85 10.83 24.09
C ASP A 228 -6.97 10.76 22.84
N PHE A 229 -6.08 9.77 22.76
CA PHE A 229 -5.30 9.52 21.54
C PHE A 229 -6.21 9.20 20.35
N LEU A 230 -7.21 8.34 20.51
CA LEU A 230 -8.17 8.02 19.45
C LEU A 230 -9.03 9.22 19.03
N ARG A 231 -9.44 10.07 19.98
CA ARG A 231 -10.15 11.33 19.67
C ARG A 231 -9.26 12.29 18.89
N TRP A 232 -8.01 12.43 19.30
CA TRP A 232 -7.04 13.27 18.61
C TRP A 232 -6.76 12.77 17.18
N LEU A 233 -6.62 11.46 16.96
CA LEU A 233 -6.45 10.90 15.61
C LEU A 233 -7.62 11.23 14.67
N ARG A 234 -8.84 11.36 15.20
CA ARG A 234 -10.06 11.63 14.43
C ARG A 234 -10.34 13.12 14.16
N GLY A 235 -9.73 14.04 14.91
CA GLY A 235 -10.08 15.46 14.77
C GLY A 235 -9.12 16.46 15.41
N GLY A 236 -7.93 16.04 15.81
CA GLY A 236 -6.90 16.89 16.44
C GLY A 236 -6.08 17.72 15.45
N THR A 237 -6.32 17.57 14.15
CA THR A 237 -5.64 18.31 13.07
C THR A 237 -6.67 18.83 12.07
N THR A 238 -6.27 19.81 11.25
CA THR A 238 -7.08 20.31 10.13
C THR A 238 -6.33 20.18 8.82
N CYS A 239 -7.07 20.00 7.74
CA CYS A 239 -6.55 19.82 6.39
C CYS A 239 -7.62 20.19 5.36
N GLU A 240 -7.22 20.22 4.09
CA GLU A 240 -8.14 20.43 2.98
C GLU A 240 -8.82 19.12 2.53
N TYR A 241 -10.10 19.23 2.21
CA TYR A 241 -10.91 18.23 1.53
C TYR A 241 -11.85 18.94 0.54
N ASN A 242 -11.69 18.69 -0.77
CA ASN A 242 -12.48 19.31 -1.84
C ASN A 242 -12.56 20.85 -1.73
N GLY A 243 -11.42 21.51 -1.48
CA GLY A 243 -11.33 22.97 -1.35
C GLY A 243 -11.92 23.55 -0.05
N LYS A 244 -12.29 22.71 0.92
CA LYS A 244 -12.80 23.13 2.23
C LYS A 244 -11.93 22.59 3.36
N THR A 245 -11.82 23.37 4.44
CA THR A 245 -11.17 22.92 5.67
C THR A 245 -12.03 21.88 6.38
N THR A 246 -11.41 20.78 6.81
CA THR A 246 -12.02 19.72 7.60
C THR A 246 -11.08 19.27 8.72
N THR A 247 -11.63 18.59 9.73
CA THR A 247 -10.85 17.90 10.78
C THR A 247 -10.62 16.42 10.44
N VAL A 248 -11.29 15.87 9.42
CA VAL A 248 -11.14 14.48 8.99
C VAL A 248 -9.98 14.38 8.01
N CYS A 249 -8.77 14.33 8.56
CA CYS A 249 -7.54 14.27 7.77
C CYS A 249 -7.07 12.85 7.49
N PHE A 250 -7.29 11.93 8.42
CA PHE A 250 -6.83 10.56 8.27
C PHE A 250 -8.01 9.62 8.45
N LEU A 251 -8.14 8.65 7.55
CA LEU A 251 -9.13 7.58 7.62
C LEU A 251 -8.57 6.36 8.34
N PHE A 252 -7.25 6.19 8.31
CA PHE A 252 -6.52 5.08 8.92
C PHE A 252 -5.35 5.60 9.76
N ALA A 253 -4.84 4.78 10.66
CA ALA A 253 -3.62 5.05 11.41
C ALA A 253 -2.75 3.80 11.54
N ARG A 254 -1.44 3.99 11.69
CA ARG A 254 -0.43 2.93 11.90
C ARG A 254 0.78 3.47 12.70
N LYS A 255 1.67 2.66 13.28
CA LYS A 255 1.82 1.18 13.23
C LYS A 255 1.42 0.56 14.57
N PHE A 256 0.24 -0.05 14.61
CA PHE A 256 -0.28 -0.67 15.82
C PHE A 256 0.22 -2.10 15.97
N LEU A 257 0.66 -2.47 17.18
CA LEU A 257 1.10 -3.83 17.48
C LEU A 257 -0.09 -4.76 17.73
N PRO A 258 0.05 -6.08 17.52
CA PRO A 258 -1.05 -7.03 17.78
C PRO A 258 -1.65 -6.94 19.19
N ASN A 259 -0.82 -6.64 20.21
CA ASN A 259 -1.29 -6.50 21.59
C ASN A 259 -2.20 -5.27 21.82
N SER A 260 -2.23 -4.32 20.88
CA SER A 260 -3.08 -3.14 20.94
C SER A 260 -4.55 -3.41 20.59
N LEU A 261 -4.84 -4.51 19.89
CA LEU A 261 -6.20 -4.89 19.46
C LEU A 261 -7.21 -4.89 20.61
N THR A 262 -6.79 -5.39 21.78
CA THR A 262 -7.64 -5.42 22.99
C THR A 262 -8.16 -4.05 23.42
N ARG A 263 -7.43 -2.97 23.13
CA ARG A 263 -7.85 -1.59 23.43
C ARG A 263 -8.77 -1.03 22.36
N PHE A 264 -8.52 -1.35 21.10
CA PHE A 264 -9.42 -1.00 20.02
C PHE A 264 -10.80 -1.63 20.24
N LEU A 265 -10.88 -2.93 20.50
CA LEU A 265 -12.16 -3.60 20.79
C LEU A 265 -12.89 -2.99 22.00
N ARG A 266 -12.15 -2.50 23.00
CA ARG A 266 -12.73 -1.85 24.19
C ARG A 266 -13.23 -0.43 23.92
N PHE A 267 -12.56 0.31 23.03
CA PHE A 267 -12.77 1.75 22.85
C PHE A 267 -13.49 2.12 21.56
N ALA A 268 -13.49 1.26 20.54
CA ALA A 268 -14.14 1.52 19.26
C ALA A 268 -15.66 1.81 19.43
N PRO A 269 -16.44 1.04 20.21
CA PRO A 269 -17.85 1.37 20.43
C PRO A 269 -18.06 2.72 21.17
N LYS A 270 -17.08 3.14 21.99
CA LYS A 270 -17.18 4.35 22.83
C LYS A 270 -16.73 5.63 22.12
N VAL A 271 -15.77 5.50 21.21
CA VAL A 271 -15.07 6.65 20.61
C VAL A 271 -15.29 6.69 19.10
N MET A 272 -15.31 5.52 18.46
CA MET A 272 -15.34 5.42 17.02
C MET A 272 -16.75 5.22 16.46
N GLY A 273 -17.67 4.70 17.28
CA GLY A 273 -19.09 4.51 16.93
C GLY A 273 -19.39 3.17 16.23
N PHE A 274 -18.41 2.25 16.20
CA PHE A 274 -18.53 0.94 15.58
C PHE A 274 -17.68 -0.09 16.35
N GLY A 275 -17.97 -1.38 16.18
CA GLY A 275 -17.25 -2.50 16.80
C GLY A 275 -18.11 -3.40 17.68
#